data_AF-A0A0U4NX78-F1
#
_entry.id   AF-A0A0U4NX78-F1
#
_cell.length_a   1.000
_cell.length_b   1.000
_cell.length_c   1.000
_cell.angle_alpha   90.00
_cell.angle_beta   90.00
_cell.angle_gamma   90.00
#
_symmetry.space_group_name_H-M   'P 1'
#
loop_
_entity.id
_entity.type
_entity.pdbx_description
1 polymer ?
#
loop_
_entity_poly.entity_id
_entity_poly.type
_entity_poly.pdbx_seq_one_letter_code
_entity_poly.pdbx_strand_id
1 'polypeptide(L)'
;MLTTRVGEVVRWDNDRGFGFIAPDDGGSNVFVHVSDLAPGSPRPHVGDRVDYALERDDRGRMHAARVAVHGAVDERVAPVRRRPQRWSVIEMLAVLGFAVMLATGVLLYDMSIAIPLVVGLVSLVTAFAYADDKRRAEEGRWRTSESSLLLLCLLGGWPGAIAAMRWYRHKTTKASFVGAFWVTVFVTLIAFTLIAFPAAREAVITSLELMSGGA
;
A
#
# COMPACT_ATOMS: atom_id res chain seq x y z
N MET A 1 -14.76 -15.59 38.81
CA MET A 1 -13.76 -14.52 39.05
C MET A 1 -12.96 -14.38 37.78
N LEU A 2 -12.95 -13.20 37.15
CA LEU A 2 -12.10 -12.96 35.98
C LEU A 2 -10.68 -12.75 36.50
N THR A 3 -9.76 -13.65 36.16
CA THR A 3 -8.36 -13.52 36.57
C THR A 3 -7.69 -12.51 35.66
N THR A 4 -7.53 -11.28 36.13
CA THR A 4 -6.69 -10.29 35.48
C THR A 4 -5.23 -10.76 35.55
N ARG A 5 -4.55 -10.77 34.41
CA ARG A 5 -3.12 -11.10 34.26
C ARG A 5 -2.39 -9.91 33.66
N VAL A 6 -1.08 -9.88 33.86
CA VAL A 6 -0.18 -8.86 33.32
C VAL A 6 0.77 -9.53 32.33
N GLY A 7 1.11 -8.81 31.26
CA GLY A 7 2.11 -9.28 30.31
C GLY A 7 2.66 -8.16 29.44
N GLU A 8 3.52 -8.55 28.50
CA GLU A 8 4.16 -7.65 27.54
C GLU A 8 3.76 -8.00 26.11
N VAL A 9 3.45 -7.00 25.31
CA VAL A 9 3.16 -7.21 23.88
C VAL A 9 4.46 -7.52 23.15
N VAL A 10 4.65 -8.77 22.76
CA VAL A 10 5.85 -9.22 22.04
C VAL A 10 5.73 -9.13 20.52
N ARG A 11 4.49 -9.02 20.02
CA ARG A 11 4.22 -8.87 18.59
C ARG A 11 2.90 -8.14 18.38
N TRP A 12 2.87 -7.17 17.47
CA TRP A 12 1.65 -6.49 17.06
C TRP A 12 1.67 -6.16 15.56
N ASP A 13 0.58 -6.46 14.86
CA ASP A 13 0.35 -6.11 13.46
C ASP A 13 -0.76 -5.05 13.39
N ASN A 14 -0.38 -3.80 13.11
CA ASN A 14 -1.31 -2.67 13.05
C ASN A 14 -2.29 -2.72 11.87
N ASP A 15 -1.92 -3.38 10.78
CA ASP A 15 -2.75 -3.49 9.58
C ASP A 15 -3.83 -4.54 9.77
N ARG A 16 -3.47 -5.66 10.39
CA ARG A 16 -4.38 -6.78 10.65
C ARG A 16 -5.08 -6.71 12.01
N GLY A 17 -4.63 -5.83 12.91
CA GLY A 17 -5.27 -5.56 14.19
C GLY A 17 -5.19 -6.70 15.20
N PHE A 18 -4.08 -7.46 15.20
CA PHE A 18 -3.87 -8.52 16.19
C PHE A 18 -2.42 -8.61 16.61
N GLY A 19 -2.19 -9.29 17.72
CA GLY A 19 -0.86 -9.51 18.27
C GLY A 19 -0.79 -10.65 19.25
N PHE A 20 0.30 -10.67 19.99
CA PHE A 20 0.59 -11.66 21.02
C PHE A 20 1.18 -10.98 22.25
N ILE A 21 0.68 -11.41 23.41
CA ILE A 21 1.13 -10.97 24.73
C ILE A 21 1.91 -12.13 25.36
N ALA A 22 3.12 -11.87 25.82
CA ALA A 22 3.89 -12.78 26.67
C ALA A 22 3.45 -12.57 28.13
N PRO A 23 2.86 -13.58 28.80
CA PRO A 23 2.45 -13.47 30.19
C PRO A 23 3.66 -13.34 31.13
N ASP A 24 3.56 -12.49 32.16
CA ASP A 24 4.62 -12.35 33.18
C ASP A 24 4.75 -13.60 34.06
N ASP A 25 3.63 -14.31 34.27
CA ASP A 25 3.58 -15.59 34.99
C ASP A 25 4.16 -16.76 34.18
N GLY A 26 4.65 -16.48 32.97
CA GLY A 26 5.19 -17.47 32.03
C GLY A 26 4.10 -18.26 31.32
N GLY A 27 4.52 -19.08 30.36
CA GLY A 27 3.63 -19.89 29.53
C GLY A 27 3.62 -19.47 28.07
N SER A 28 2.64 -19.95 27.31
CA SER A 28 2.54 -19.65 25.88
C SER A 28 1.99 -18.25 25.64
N ASN A 29 2.50 -17.60 24.60
CA ASN A 29 1.99 -16.30 24.15
C ASN A 29 0.48 -16.35 23.91
N VAL A 30 -0.21 -15.34 24.42
CA VAL A 30 -1.66 -15.22 24.36
C VAL A 30 -2.03 -14.33 23.18
N PHE A 31 -2.95 -14.80 22.35
CA PHE A 31 -3.47 -14.04 21.22
C PHE A 31 -4.34 -12.86 21.70
N VAL A 32 -4.19 -11.71 21.06
CA VAL A 32 -5.01 -10.51 21.31
C VAL A 32 -5.47 -9.91 19.98
N HIS A 33 -6.75 -9.54 19.89
CA HIS A 33 -7.28 -8.78 18.75
C HIS A 33 -7.64 -7.34 19.17
N VAL A 34 -7.68 -6.41 18.20
CA VAL A 34 -8.02 -5.00 18.44
C VAL A 34 -9.44 -4.82 18.99
N SER A 35 -10.34 -5.78 18.73
CA SER A 35 -11.69 -5.83 19.31
C SER A 35 -11.69 -6.14 20.81
N ASP A 36 -10.61 -6.73 21.30
CA ASP A 36 -10.53 -7.26 22.66
C ASP A 36 -9.88 -6.23 23.61
N LEU A 37 -9.47 -5.09 23.07
CA LEU A 37 -8.99 -3.94 23.84
C LEU A 37 -10.13 -3.35 24.68
N ALA A 38 -9.82 -2.95 25.91
CA ALA A 38 -10.78 -2.24 26.74
C ALA A 38 -11.19 -0.90 26.08
N PRO A 39 -12.46 -0.47 26.19
CA PRO A 39 -12.91 0.79 25.60
C PRO A 39 -12.02 1.96 26.00
N GLY A 40 -11.51 2.70 25.02
CA GLY A 40 -10.61 3.84 25.24
C GLY A 40 -9.14 3.49 25.41
N SER A 41 -8.76 2.21 25.41
CA SER A 41 -7.34 1.82 25.40
C SER A 41 -6.68 2.17 24.05
N PRO A 42 -5.45 2.71 24.06
CA PRO A 42 -4.70 2.97 22.83
C PRO A 42 -4.35 1.64 22.13
N ARG A 43 -4.00 1.73 20.84
CA ARG A 43 -3.47 0.55 20.13
C ARG A 43 -2.13 0.14 20.73
N PRO A 44 -1.94 -1.15 21.05
CA PRO A 44 -0.68 -1.63 21.60
C PRO A 44 0.48 -1.52 20.62
N HIS A 45 1.68 -1.32 21.17
CA HIS A 45 2.97 -1.44 20.49
C HIS A 45 3.77 -2.57 21.10
N VAL A 46 4.78 -3.05 20.36
CA VAL A 46 5.70 -4.07 20.89
C VAL A 46 6.50 -3.46 22.04
N GLY A 47 6.50 -4.13 23.19
CA GLY A 47 7.09 -3.69 24.45
C GLY A 47 6.10 -3.06 25.43
N ASP A 48 4.85 -2.82 25.02
CA ASP A 48 3.83 -2.26 25.91
C ASP A 48 3.44 -3.28 26.99
N ARG A 49 3.33 -2.81 28.24
CA ARG A 49 2.78 -3.57 29.37
C ARG A 49 1.27 -3.51 29.31
N VAL A 50 0.61 -4.66 29.45
CA VAL A 50 -0.84 -4.76 29.36
C VAL A 50 -1.42 -5.63 30.47
N ASP A 51 -2.57 -5.20 30.97
CA ASP A 51 -3.44 -6.00 31.83
C ASP A 51 -4.54 -6.60 30.98
N TYR A 52 -4.83 -7.89 31.16
CA TYR A 52 -5.83 -8.59 30.36
C TYR A 52 -6.52 -9.71 31.14
N ALA A 53 -7.75 -10.03 30.76
CA ALA A 53 -8.44 -11.22 31.20
C ALA A 53 -8.20 -12.36 30.20
N LEU A 54 -7.95 -13.57 30.71
CA LEU A 54 -7.79 -14.74 29.85
C LEU A 54 -9.16 -15.37 29.60
N GLU A 55 -9.67 -15.30 28.38
CA GLU A 55 -10.98 -15.84 27.98
C GLU A 55 -10.84 -16.92 26.90
N ARG A 56 -11.83 -17.81 26.81
CA ARG A 56 -11.90 -18.82 25.74
C ARG A 56 -12.86 -18.34 24.66
N ASP A 57 -12.44 -18.42 23.41
CA ASP A 57 -13.36 -18.24 22.28
C ASP A 57 -14.36 -19.41 22.18
N ASP A 58 -15.38 -19.28 21.34
CA ASP A 58 -16.38 -20.33 21.05
C ASP A 58 -15.76 -21.62 20.51
N ARG A 59 -14.48 -21.59 20.12
CA ARG A 59 -13.69 -22.71 19.60
C ARG A 59 -12.71 -23.27 20.64
N GLY A 60 -12.81 -22.83 21.89
CA GLY A 60 -12.03 -23.30 23.02
C GLY A 60 -10.59 -22.79 23.12
N ARG A 61 -10.16 -21.87 22.24
CA ARG A 61 -8.82 -21.28 22.23
C ARG A 61 -8.74 -20.13 23.23
N MET A 62 -7.60 -20.01 23.91
CA MET A 62 -7.36 -18.92 24.85
C MET A 62 -7.01 -17.63 24.08
N HIS A 63 -7.63 -16.53 24.46
CA HIS A 63 -7.31 -15.18 23.99
C HIS A 63 -7.33 -14.19 25.15
N ALA A 64 -6.68 -13.06 24.96
CA ALA A 64 -6.71 -11.95 25.89
C ALA A 64 -7.93 -11.08 25.59
N ALA A 65 -8.77 -10.87 26.60
CA ALA A 65 -9.95 -10.03 26.56
C ALA A 65 -9.81 -8.87 27.54
N ARG A 66 -10.52 -7.76 27.27
CA ARG A 66 -10.50 -6.54 28.09
C ARG A 66 -9.08 -6.02 28.34
N VAL A 67 -8.27 -6.01 27.29
CA VAL A 67 -6.86 -5.64 27.37
C VAL A 67 -6.73 -4.14 27.60
N ALA A 68 -6.14 -3.75 28.73
CA ALA A 68 -5.82 -2.38 29.09
C ALA A 68 -4.30 -2.17 28.98
N VAL A 69 -3.87 -1.11 28.29
CA VAL A 69 -2.44 -0.80 28.15
C VAL A 69 -1.99 0.06 29.33
N HIS A 70 -1.09 -0.49 30.16
CA HIS A 70 -0.55 0.17 31.35
C HIS A 70 0.74 0.90 31.01
N GLY A 71 0.79 2.18 31.35
CA GLY A 71 1.94 3.00 31.00
C GLY A 71 1.93 3.38 29.53
N ALA A 72 0.93 4.18 29.14
CA ALA A 72 1.22 5.27 28.21
C ALA A 72 2.33 6.11 28.87
N VAL A 73 3.59 5.69 28.71
CA VAL A 73 4.75 6.50 29.05
C VAL A 73 4.71 7.63 28.06
N ASP A 74 4.03 8.70 28.47
CA ASP A 74 3.84 9.93 27.74
C ASP A 74 5.14 10.78 27.67
N GLU A 75 6.32 10.15 27.64
CA GLU A 75 7.60 10.88 27.78
C GLU A 75 8.76 10.52 26.84
N ARG A 76 8.68 9.55 25.90
CA ARG A 76 9.83 9.29 24.97
C ARG A 76 9.50 8.99 23.52
N VAL A 77 8.33 9.39 23.03
CA VAL A 77 8.16 9.56 21.59
C VAL A 77 7.89 11.04 21.34
N ALA A 78 8.96 11.84 21.36
CA ALA A 78 8.97 13.03 20.50
C ALA A 78 8.44 12.53 19.15
N PRO A 79 7.35 13.12 18.60
CA PRO A 79 6.76 12.60 17.37
C PRO A 79 7.92 12.45 16.42
N VAL A 80 8.27 11.21 16.04
CA VAL A 80 9.34 10.97 15.08
C VAL A 80 8.92 11.86 13.94
N ARG A 81 9.63 12.98 13.74
CA ARG A 81 9.36 13.90 12.65
C ARG A 81 9.74 13.10 11.42
N ARG A 82 8.80 12.26 10.96
CA ARG A 82 8.99 11.35 9.85
C ARG A 82 9.21 12.27 8.67
N ARG A 83 10.49 12.35 8.27
CA ARG A 83 10.97 13.26 7.24
C ARG A 83 10.01 13.19 6.04
N PRO A 84 9.67 14.32 5.40
CA PRO A 84 8.88 14.29 4.18
C PRO A 84 9.53 13.31 3.20
N GLN A 85 8.77 12.31 2.74
CA GLN A 85 9.29 11.29 1.84
C GLN A 85 9.49 11.93 0.47
N ARG A 86 10.69 12.50 0.23
CA ARG A 86 11.07 13.10 -1.05
C ARG A 86 10.93 12.06 -2.15
N TRP A 87 10.47 12.49 -3.32
CA TRP A 87 10.36 11.65 -4.50
C TRP A 87 11.68 10.92 -4.74
N SER A 88 11.62 9.64 -5.07
CA SER A 88 12.83 8.92 -5.45
C SER A 88 13.28 9.40 -6.82
N VAL A 89 14.59 9.35 -7.08
CA VAL A 89 15.13 9.67 -8.42
C VAL A 89 14.49 8.79 -9.49
N ILE A 90 14.25 7.51 -9.18
CA ILE A 90 13.61 6.56 -10.10
C ILE A 90 12.19 7.01 -10.48
N GLU A 91 11.38 7.45 -9.52
CA GLU A 91 10.03 7.96 -9.79
C GLU A 91 10.06 9.22 -10.64
N MET A 92 10.99 10.15 -10.35
CA MET A 92 11.14 11.38 -11.12
C MET A 92 11.54 11.08 -12.57
N LEU A 93 12.53 10.20 -12.76
CA LEU A 93 13.00 9.79 -14.08
C LEU A 93 11.91 9.05 -14.85
N ALA A 94 11.13 8.18 -14.19
CA ALA A 94 10.03 7.48 -14.83
C ALA A 94 8.96 8.48 -15.30
N VAL A 95 8.52 9.40 -14.45
CA VAL A 95 7.46 10.37 -14.79
C VAL A 95 7.95 11.33 -15.88
N LEU A 96 9.18 11.82 -15.76
CA LEU A 96 9.80 12.68 -16.76
C LEU A 96 9.97 11.96 -18.10
N GLY A 97 10.51 10.74 -18.08
CA GLY A 97 10.69 9.92 -19.28
C GLY A 97 9.37 9.64 -19.97
N PHE A 98 8.32 9.32 -19.23
CA PHE A 98 6.97 9.12 -19.78
C PHE A 98 6.37 10.40 -20.36
N ALA A 99 6.54 11.54 -19.70
CA ALA A 99 6.09 12.83 -20.21
C ALA A 99 6.82 13.22 -21.51
N VAL A 100 8.15 13.04 -21.55
CA VAL A 100 8.97 13.27 -22.75
C VAL A 100 8.56 12.32 -23.88
N MET A 101 8.33 11.05 -23.57
CA MET A 101 7.87 10.04 -24.52
C MET A 101 6.54 10.45 -25.18
N LEU A 102 5.56 10.87 -24.38
CA LEU A 102 4.27 11.34 -24.90
C LEU A 102 4.41 12.63 -25.72
N ALA A 103 5.19 13.61 -25.24
CA ALA A 103 5.44 14.84 -25.96
C ALA A 103 6.12 14.58 -27.31
N THR A 104 7.10 13.68 -27.34
CA THR A 104 7.80 13.26 -28.56
C THR A 104 6.84 12.61 -29.55
N GLY A 105 5.95 11.72 -29.08
CA GLY A 105 4.91 11.12 -29.92
C GLY A 105 4.01 12.18 -30.57
N VAL A 106 3.54 13.17 -29.80
CA VAL A 106 2.67 14.24 -30.32
C VAL A 106 3.42 15.14 -31.30
N LEU A 107 4.64 15.55 -30.95
CA LEU A 107 5.38 16.57 -31.70
C LEU A 107 6.08 16.03 -32.95
N LEU A 108 6.51 14.77 -32.94
CA LEU A 108 7.34 14.19 -34.00
C LEU A 108 6.70 13.04 -34.78
N TYR A 109 5.63 12.42 -34.25
CA TYR A 109 5.05 11.19 -34.82
C TYR A 109 3.53 11.30 -35.03
N ASP A 110 2.99 12.52 -35.14
CA ASP A 110 1.56 12.80 -35.40
C ASP A 110 0.59 12.11 -34.42
N MET A 111 1.06 11.79 -33.20
CA MET A 111 0.20 11.18 -32.19
C MET A 111 -0.88 12.16 -31.76
N SER A 112 -2.14 11.71 -31.76
CA SER A 112 -3.27 12.55 -31.34
C SER A 112 -3.09 13.08 -29.92
N ILE A 113 -3.27 14.40 -29.75
CA ILE A 113 -3.23 15.08 -28.45
C ILE A 113 -4.30 14.56 -27.47
N ALA A 114 -5.35 13.90 -27.96
CA ALA A 114 -6.34 13.28 -27.10
C ALA A 114 -5.72 12.21 -26.16
N ILE A 115 -4.68 11.52 -26.61
CA ILE A 115 -4.01 10.46 -25.84
C ILE A 115 -3.40 10.99 -24.53
N PRO A 116 -2.47 11.98 -24.55
CA PRO A 116 -1.94 12.54 -23.31
C PRO A 116 -2.99 13.23 -22.45
N LEU A 117 -4.05 13.81 -23.04
CA LEU A 117 -5.16 14.39 -22.27
C LEU A 117 -5.95 13.33 -21.50
N VAL A 118 -6.26 12.19 -22.13
CA VAL A 118 -6.91 11.06 -21.46
C VAL A 118 -6.00 10.49 -20.38
N VAL A 119 -4.70 10.33 -20.64
CA VAL A 119 -3.74 9.87 -19.63
C VAL A 119 -3.66 10.83 -18.44
N GLY A 120 -3.69 12.14 -18.70
CA GLY A 120 -3.75 13.17 -17.67
C GLY A 120 -5.02 13.05 -16.82
N LEU A 121 -6.18 12.86 -17.47
CA LEU A 121 -7.46 12.65 -16.78
C LEU A 121 -7.44 11.37 -15.93
N VAL A 122 -6.97 10.25 -16.48
CA VAL A 122 -6.84 8.98 -15.75
C VAL A 122 -5.87 9.13 -14.57
N SER A 123 -4.79 9.90 -14.71
CA SER A 123 -3.88 10.22 -13.62
C SER A 123 -4.56 10.99 -12.49
N LEU A 124 -5.40 11.97 -12.81
CA LEU A 124 -6.18 12.71 -11.80
C LEU A 124 -7.19 11.80 -11.09
N VAL A 125 -7.92 10.98 -11.84
CA VAL A 125 -8.88 10.00 -11.28
C VAL A 125 -8.15 9.01 -10.36
N THR A 126 -6.99 8.52 -10.78
CA THR A 126 -6.17 7.60 -9.97
C THR A 126 -5.69 8.26 -8.68
N ALA A 127 -5.23 9.52 -8.74
CA ALA A 127 -4.82 10.25 -7.56
C ALA A 127 -5.97 10.40 -6.56
N PHE A 128 -7.18 10.68 -7.05
CA PHE A 128 -8.38 10.75 -6.22
C PHE A 128 -8.76 9.39 -5.63
N ALA A 129 -8.70 8.31 -6.42
CA ALA A 129 -9.00 6.96 -5.94
C ALA A 129 -8.05 6.53 -4.81
N TYR A 130 -6.75 6.85 -4.91
CA TYR A 130 -5.79 6.59 -3.84
C TYR A 130 -6.03 7.47 -2.60
N ALA A 131 -6.46 8.72 -2.79
CA ALA A 131 -6.84 9.60 -1.70
C ALA A 131 -8.09 9.09 -0.96
N ASP A 132 -9.10 8.65 -1.70
CA ASP A 132 -10.35 8.11 -1.15
C ASP A 132 -10.11 6.77 -0.42
N ASP A 133 -9.26 5.90 -0.97
CA ASP A 133 -8.86 4.66 -0.31
C ASP A 133 -8.24 4.90 1.07
N LYS A 134 -7.44 5.97 1.21
CA LYS A 134 -6.89 6.40 2.50
C LYS A 134 -7.98 6.87 3.46
N ARG A 135 -8.94 7.68 3.00
CA ARG A 135 -10.07 8.14 3.83
C ARG A 135 -10.89 6.96 4.34
N ARG A 136 -11.23 6.01 3.48
CA ARG A 136 -11.94 4.77 3.85
C ARG A 136 -11.18 3.96 4.89
N ALA A 137 -9.85 3.89 4.77
CA ALA A 137 -9.00 3.21 5.73
C ALA A 137 -8.97 3.89 7.12
N GLU A 138 -9.09 5.21 7.20
CA GLU A 138 -9.14 5.97 8.46
C GLU A 138 -10.52 5.94 9.11
N GLU A 139 -11.57 5.96 8.30
CA GLU A 139 -12.98 5.90 8.75
C GLU A 139 -13.46 4.48 9.10
N GLY A 140 -12.59 3.47 8.99
CA GLY A 140 -12.94 2.07 9.23
C GLY A 140 -13.96 1.50 8.23
N ARG A 141 -14.12 2.13 7.07
CA ARG A 141 -15.00 1.66 5.98
C ARG A 141 -14.34 0.54 5.18
N TRP A 142 -15.14 -0.16 4.37
CA TRP A 142 -14.63 -1.20 3.46
C TRP A 142 -13.57 -0.62 2.53
N ARG A 143 -12.36 -1.21 2.57
CA ARG A 143 -11.21 -0.81 1.76
C ARG A 143 -11.41 -1.18 0.29
N THR A 144 -10.85 -0.36 -0.60
CA THR A 144 -10.82 -0.65 -2.04
C THR A 144 -9.90 -1.84 -2.31
N SER A 145 -10.29 -2.72 -3.23
CA SER A 145 -9.45 -3.85 -3.62
C SER A 145 -8.15 -3.33 -4.27
N GLU A 146 -7.02 -4.01 -4.00
CA GLU A 146 -5.72 -3.61 -4.56
C GLU A 146 -5.71 -3.72 -6.09
N SER A 147 -6.45 -4.68 -6.65
CA SER A 147 -6.61 -4.88 -8.10
C SER A 147 -7.24 -3.68 -8.80
N SER A 148 -8.25 -3.04 -8.20
CA SER A 148 -8.88 -1.84 -8.79
C SER A 148 -7.92 -0.66 -8.87
N LEU A 149 -7.05 -0.50 -7.87
CA LEU A 149 -6.04 0.56 -7.86
C LEU A 149 -4.91 0.30 -8.87
N LEU A 150 -4.50 -0.95 -9.02
CA LEU A 150 -3.51 -1.36 -10.02
C LEU A 150 -4.06 -1.27 -11.44
N LEU A 151 -5.34 -1.56 -11.65
CA LEU A 151 -6.00 -1.38 -12.95
C LEU A 151 -5.95 0.07 -13.42
N LEU A 152 -6.23 1.02 -12.52
CA LEU A 152 -6.10 2.45 -12.82
C LEU A 152 -4.67 2.84 -13.20
N CYS A 153 -3.67 2.24 -12.56
CA CYS A 153 -2.27 2.45 -12.91
C CYS A 153 -1.94 1.90 -14.31
N LEU A 154 -2.45 0.71 -14.63
CA LEU A 154 -2.28 0.05 -15.93
C LEU A 154 -2.89 0.85 -17.09
N LEU A 155 -3.97 1.61 -16.82
CA LEU A 155 -4.59 2.52 -17.79
C LEU A 155 -3.82 3.84 -18.00
N GLY A 156 -2.61 3.97 -17.45
CA GLY A 156 -1.80 5.19 -17.55
C GLY A 156 -1.89 6.13 -16.34
N GLY A 157 -2.63 5.76 -15.30
CA GLY A 157 -2.84 6.59 -14.10
C GLY A 157 -1.71 6.55 -13.07
N TRP A 158 -0.67 5.77 -13.32
CA TRP A 158 0.44 5.55 -12.38
C TRP A 158 1.19 6.83 -11.95
N PRO A 159 1.33 7.92 -12.75
CA PRO A 159 1.94 9.17 -12.26
C PRO A 159 1.09 9.81 -11.15
N GLY A 160 -0.23 9.78 -11.31
CA GLY A 160 -1.18 10.22 -10.29
C GLY A 160 -1.15 9.34 -9.04
N ALA A 161 -0.96 8.04 -9.20
CA ALA A 161 -0.76 7.10 -8.10
C ALA A 161 0.50 7.43 -7.28
N ILE A 162 1.63 7.72 -7.95
CA ILE A 162 2.87 8.16 -7.27
C ILE A 162 2.62 9.43 -6.48
N ALA A 163 2.02 10.45 -7.10
CA ALA A 163 1.71 11.71 -6.44
C ALA A 163 0.84 11.49 -5.17
N ALA A 164 -0.21 10.68 -5.28
CA ALA A 164 -1.09 10.37 -4.17
C ALA A 164 -0.41 9.53 -3.07
N MET A 165 0.37 8.51 -3.43
CA MET A 165 1.12 7.69 -2.46
C MET A 165 2.10 8.55 -1.64
N ARG A 166 2.75 9.54 -2.27
CA ARG A 166 3.66 10.48 -1.59
C ARG A 166 2.93 11.49 -0.72
N TRP A 167 1.75 11.94 -1.16
CA TRP A 167 0.93 12.86 -0.38
C TRP A 167 0.34 12.20 0.86
N TYR A 168 -0.27 11.02 0.70
CA TYR A 168 -1.05 10.34 1.74
C TYR A 168 -0.28 9.31 2.55
N ARG A 169 0.97 9.02 2.17
CA ARG A 169 1.87 8.08 2.87
C ARG A 169 1.22 6.70 3.08
N HIS A 170 0.38 6.29 2.15
CA HIS A 170 -0.39 5.05 2.21
C HIS A 170 0.09 4.09 1.11
N LYS A 171 0.32 2.82 1.47
CA LYS A 171 0.70 1.71 0.56
C LYS A 171 2.12 1.74 -0.07
N THR A 172 3.11 2.30 0.61
CA THR A 172 4.52 2.28 0.15
C THR A 172 5.38 1.16 0.74
N THR A 173 4.85 0.34 1.65
CA THR A 173 5.64 -0.64 2.45
C THR A 173 5.29 -2.10 2.17
N LYS A 174 4.14 -2.40 1.57
CA LYS A 174 3.76 -3.78 1.21
C LYS A 174 4.51 -4.22 -0.04
N ALA A 175 5.47 -5.14 0.11
CA ALA A 175 6.33 -5.59 -0.98
C ALA A 175 5.55 -6.15 -2.18
N SER A 176 4.47 -6.91 -1.94
CA SER A 176 3.60 -7.45 -2.99
C SER A 176 2.95 -6.35 -3.84
N PHE A 177 2.45 -5.31 -3.19
CA PHE A 177 1.82 -4.18 -3.85
C PHE A 177 2.84 -3.33 -4.62
N VAL A 178 4.01 -3.05 -4.02
CA VAL A 178 5.07 -2.27 -4.66
C VAL A 178 5.61 -2.99 -5.90
N GLY A 179 5.81 -4.31 -5.81
CA GLY A 179 6.22 -5.13 -6.95
C GLY A 179 5.18 -5.10 -8.06
N ALA A 180 3.91 -5.35 -7.73
CA ALA A 180 2.81 -5.31 -8.70
C ALA A 180 2.67 -3.92 -9.35
N PHE A 181 2.83 -2.84 -8.57
CA PHE A 181 2.82 -1.47 -9.06
C PHE A 181 3.91 -1.24 -10.11
N TRP A 182 5.17 -1.61 -9.84
CA TRP A 182 6.25 -1.41 -10.81
C TRP A 182 6.09 -2.27 -12.07
N VAL A 183 5.49 -3.47 -11.95
CA VAL A 183 5.10 -4.26 -13.13
C VAL A 183 4.07 -3.49 -13.97
N THR A 184 3.04 -2.89 -13.35
CA THR A 184 2.07 -2.09 -14.10
C THR A 184 2.70 -0.89 -14.80
N VAL A 185 3.64 -0.19 -14.15
CA VAL A 185 4.39 0.91 -14.78
C VAL A 185 5.16 0.41 -15.99
N PHE A 186 5.92 -0.69 -15.85
CA PHE A 186 6.71 -1.25 -16.93
C PHE A 186 5.85 -1.67 -18.14
N VAL A 187 4.75 -2.38 -17.89
CA VAL A 187 3.81 -2.79 -18.94
C VAL A 187 3.20 -1.58 -19.64
N THR A 188 2.83 -0.55 -18.87
CA THR A 188 2.27 0.70 -19.41
C THR A 188 3.29 1.42 -20.29
N LEU A 189 4.55 1.51 -19.85
CA LEU A 189 5.61 2.14 -20.65
C LEU A 189 5.83 1.43 -21.99
N ILE A 190 5.84 0.09 -22.02
CA ILE A 190 5.93 -0.68 -23.26
C ILE A 190 4.72 -0.39 -24.16
N ALA A 191 3.51 -0.49 -23.62
CA ALA A 191 2.28 -0.28 -24.38
C ALA A 191 2.25 1.11 -25.02
N PHE A 192 2.54 2.16 -24.25
CA PHE A 192 2.59 3.52 -24.79
C PHE A 192 3.75 3.76 -25.75
N THR A 193 4.89 3.07 -25.59
CA THR A 193 5.98 3.12 -26.57
C THR A 193 5.52 2.55 -27.92
N LEU A 194 4.84 1.41 -27.93
CA LEU A 194 4.32 0.80 -29.17
C LEU A 194 3.22 1.66 -29.83
N ILE A 195 2.43 2.38 -29.03
CA ILE A 195 1.43 3.33 -29.51
C ILE A 195 2.08 4.59 -30.10
N ALA A 196 3.06 5.16 -29.39
CA ALA A 196 3.66 6.44 -29.73
C ALA A 196 4.69 6.36 -30.87
N PHE A 197 5.37 5.22 -31.04
CA PHE A 197 6.48 5.08 -31.99
C PHE A 197 6.22 4.01 -33.05
N PRO A 198 5.89 4.41 -34.30
CA PRO A 198 5.75 3.53 -35.45
C PRO A 198 6.90 2.53 -35.66
N ALA A 199 8.14 3.00 -35.54
CA ALA A 199 9.31 2.13 -35.70
C ALA A 199 9.37 1.02 -34.64
N ALA A 200 8.95 1.32 -33.40
CA ALA A 200 8.93 0.33 -32.33
C ALA A 200 7.88 -0.76 -32.57
N ARG A 201 6.66 -0.40 -33.02
CA ARG A 201 5.65 -1.41 -33.37
C ARG A 201 6.11 -2.32 -34.52
N GLU A 202 6.77 -1.76 -35.52
CA GLU A 202 7.19 -2.51 -36.72
C GLU A 202 8.30 -3.49 -36.39
N ALA A 203 9.28 -3.06 -35.57
CA ALA A 203 10.33 -3.94 -35.07
C ALA A 203 9.77 -5.14 -34.30
N VAL A 204 8.74 -4.92 -33.47
CA VAL A 204 8.09 -6.00 -32.73
C VAL A 204 7.34 -6.96 -33.66
N ILE A 205 6.55 -6.44 -34.60
CA ILE A 205 5.80 -7.26 -35.58
C ILE A 205 6.77 -8.13 -36.39
N THR A 206 7.84 -7.53 -36.92
CA THR A 206 8.87 -8.24 -37.71
C THR A 206 9.53 -9.35 -36.91
N SER A 207 9.84 -9.10 -35.63
CA SER A 207 10.44 -10.10 -34.75
C SER A 207 9.50 -11.28 -34.48
N LEU A 208 8.20 -11.00 -34.30
CA LEU A 208 7.19 -12.05 -34.12
C LEU A 208 7.00 -12.89 -35.39
N GLU A 209 6.99 -12.26 -36.56
CA GLU A 209 6.91 -12.95 -37.85
C GLU A 209 8.10 -13.90 -38.05
N LEU A 210 9.33 -13.44 -37.77
CA LEU A 210 10.54 -14.27 -37.82
C LEU A 210 10.48 -15.48 -36.88
N MET A 211 9.93 -15.32 -35.68
CA MET A 211 9.76 -16.42 -34.73
C MET A 211 8.65 -17.40 -35.14
N SER A 212 7.61 -16.91 -35.82
CA SER A 212 6.46 -17.72 -36.25
C SER A 212 6.68 -18.43 -37.59
N GLY A 213 7.50 -17.85 -38.49
CA GLY A 213 7.80 -18.40 -39.81
C GLY A 213 8.98 -19.38 -39.84
N GLY A 214 9.63 -19.62 -38.69
CA GLY A 214 10.70 -20.60 -38.52
C GLY A 214 10.24 -21.97 -38.02
N ALA A 215 8.93 -22.26 -38.04
CA ALA A 215 8.33 -23.52 -37.60
C ALA A 215 7.84 -24.37 -38.78
#